data_AF-A0A453A5U1-F1
#
_entry.id   AF-A0A453A5U1-F1
#
_cell.length_a   1.000
_cell.length_b   1.000
_cell.length_c   1.000
_cell.angle_alpha   90.00
_cell.angle_beta   90.00
_cell.angle_gamma   90.00
#
_symmetry.space_group_name_H-M   'P 1'
#
loop_
_entity.id
_entity.type
_entity.pdbx_description
1 polymer ?
#
loop_
_entity_poly.entity_id
_entity_poly.type
_entity_poly.pdbx_seq_one_letter_code
_entity_poly.pdbx_strand_id
1 'polypeptide(L)'
;QAVKQKEQTLNNLKALNAEQEKDVQRVRQRDKLLKKAELMKKKLPWLKYDAKKEQFQKVQEEEKIFKKKMDDAAKIWQDAKAPIEGLKKEKTTITSSMKKITNQINQNTNKRREVTDDEIQLSARLKTTLDDIEHLKRHEKNLQQKISKAKEGLAAAEREFQDLQPYEPPRDEMTQLTNDIGHKICGINDLKQRRKEKEWQLSQERENLRKCSDRLMQMESKNNKLLQALQRAGAERINEAYSWVQNNKNMFRGEVYGPVLLEVNVQSKTHAGYLESHVPNYIWRSFITQNASDRDLLVRQLKQYGTPILNYTGGNSIMCEPLNITPEV
;
A
#
# COMPACT_ATOMS: atom_id res chain seq x y z
N GLN A 1 -145.92 31.72 -135.37
CA GLN A 1 -144.51 31.55 -134.95
C GLN A 1 -144.21 31.88 -133.48
N ALA A 2 -145.04 32.66 -132.75
CA ALA A 2 -144.76 33.04 -131.35
C ALA A 2 -144.95 31.93 -130.29
N VAL A 3 -145.79 30.92 -130.54
CA VAL A 3 -146.09 29.85 -129.57
C VAL A 3 -144.91 28.90 -129.38
N LYS A 4 -144.22 28.51 -130.47
CA LYS A 4 -143.06 27.59 -130.43
C LYS A 4 -141.85 28.17 -129.68
N GLN A 5 -141.60 29.48 -129.77
CA GLN A 5 -140.52 30.13 -129.02
C GLN A 5 -140.78 30.10 -127.52
N LYS A 6 -142.02 30.36 -127.09
CA LYS A 6 -142.42 30.31 -125.67
C LYS A 6 -142.33 28.90 -125.07
N GLU A 7 -142.63 27.85 -125.83
CA GLU A 7 -142.44 26.45 -125.39
C GLU A 7 -140.96 26.10 -125.20
N GLN A 8 -140.07 26.53 -126.09
CA GLN A 8 -138.63 26.36 -125.93
C GLN A 8 -138.11 27.12 -124.71
N THR A 9 -138.59 28.35 -124.47
CA THR A 9 -138.21 29.11 -123.27
C THR A 9 -138.69 28.42 -121.99
N LEU A 10 -139.91 27.88 -121.99
CA LEU A 10 -140.47 27.16 -120.85
C LEU A 10 -139.69 25.87 -120.54
N ASN A 11 -139.30 25.10 -121.55
CA ASN A 11 -138.49 23.90 -121.36
C ASN A 11 -137.09 24.21 -120.84
N ASN A 12 -136.47 25.29 -121.34
CA ASN A 12 -135.18 25.76 -120.81
C ASN A 12 -135.30 26.21 -119.34
N LEU A 13 -136.38 26.91 -118.97
CA LEU A 13 -136.64 27.30 -117.58
C LEU A 13 -136.90 26.08 -116.68
N LYS A 14 -137.61 25.05 -117.17
CA LYS A 14 -137.81 23.79 -116.43
C LYS A 14 -136.51 23.03 -116.22
N ALA A 15 -135.64 22.96 -117.23
CA ALA A 15 -134.32 22.34 -117.11
C ALA A 15 -133.43 23.10 -116.13
N LEU A 16 -133.41 24.44 -116.22
CA LEU A 16 -132.67 25.30 -115.29
C LEU A 16 -133.18 25.15 -113.85
N ASN A 17 -134.50 25.08 -113.65
CA ASN A 17 -135.08 24.87 -112.32
C ASN A 17 -134.72 23.49 -111.75
N ALA A 18 -134.73 22.43 -112.58
CA ALA A 18 -134.32 21.09 -112.17
C ALA A 18 -132.82 21.01 -111.81
N GLU A 19 -131.96 21.79 -112.48
CA GLU A 19 -130.54 21.94 -112.14
C GLU A 19 -130.36 22.72 -110.84
N GLN A 20 -131.08 23.84 -110.68
CA GLN A 20 -131.09 24.63 -109.45
C GLN A 20 -131.60 23.82 -108.23
N GLU A 21 -132.61 22.97 -108.40
CA GLU A 21 -133.08 22.07 -107.35
C GLU A 21 -132.00 21.08 -106.90
N LYS A 22 -131.22 20.51 -107.84
CA LYS A 22 -130.07 19.66 -107.51
C LYS A 22 -129.01 20.45 -106.74
N ASP A 23 -128.75 21.68 -107.13
CA ASP A 23 -127.78 22.55 -106.45
C ASP A 23 -128.21 22.92 -105.04
N VAL A 24 -129.49 23.25 -104.86
CA VAL A 24 -130.08 23.48 -103.54
C VAL A 24 -129.98 22.21 -102.68
N GLN A 25 -130.23 21.01 -103.24
CA GLN A 25 -130.04 19.76 -102.51
C GLN A 25 -128.58 19.52 -102.12
N ARG A 26 -127.62 19.80 -103.01
CA ARG A 26 -126.18 19.73 -102.71
C ARG A 26 -125.78 20.68 -101.58
N VAL A 27 -126.25 21.93 -101.61
CA VAL A 27 -126.00 22.92 -100.56
C VAL A 27 -126.64 22.48 -99.23
N ARG A 28 -127.89 22.00 -99.24
CA ARG A 28 -128.54 21.48 -98.02
C ARG A 28 -127.78 20.28 -97.43
N GLN A 29 -127.26 19.39 -98.25
CA GLN A 29 -126.42 18.27 -97.80
C GLN A 29 -125.08 18.78 -97.24
N ARG A 30 -124.43 19.72 -97.92
CA ARG A 30 -123.21 20.38 -97.45
C ARG A 30 -123.42 21.04 -96.09
N ASP A 31 -124.50 21.79 -95.91
CA ASP A 31 -124.83 22.46 -94.64
C ASP A 31 -125.09 21.45 -93.52
N LYS A 32 -125.78 20.34 -93.81
CA LYS A 32 -125.94 19.24 -92.85
C LYS A 32 -124.59 18.64 -92.45
N LEU A 33 -123.69 18.42 -93.42
CA LEU A 33 -122.34 17.91 -93.17
C LEU A 33 -121.48 18.92 -92.40
N LEU A 34 -121.59 20.22 -92.69
CA LEU A 34 -120.90 21.29 -91.96
C LEU A 34 -121.35 21.37 -90.51
N LYS A 35 -122.67 21.36 -90.25
CA LYS A 35 -123.22 21.31 -88.88
C LYS A 35 -122.74 20.05 -88.14
N LYS A 36 -122.67 18.91 -88.81
CA LYS A 36 -122.12 17.67 -88.24
C LYS A 36 -120.62 17.80 -87.93
N ALA A 37 -119.84 18.39 -88.84
CA ALA A 37 -118.42 18.64 -88.63
C ALA A 37 -118.17 19.62 -87.48
N GLU A 38 -118.97 20.68 -87.34
CA GLU A 38 -118.90 21.60 -86.20
C GLU A 38 -119.25 20.91 -84.88
N LEU A 39 -120.28 20.06 -84.87
CA LEU A 39 -120.63 19.26 -83.70
C LEU A 39 -119.48 18.31 -83.32
N MET A 40 -118.86 17.65 -84.30
CA MET A 40 -117.69 16.78 -84.08
C MET A 40 -116.47 17.57 -83.59
N LYS A 41 -116.22 18.78 -84.12
CA LYS A 41 -115.17 19.69 -83.64
C LYS A 41 -115.39 20.07 -82.18
N LYS A 42 -116.63 20.33 -81.77
CA LYS A 42 -116.99 20.60 -80.37
C LYS A 42 -116.85 19.36 -79.47
N LYS A 43 -117.07 18.15 -80.00
CA LYS A 43 -116.94 16.88 -79.26
C LYS A 43 -115.48 16.42 -79.08
N LEU A 44 -114.57 16.80 -79.97
CA LEU A 44 -113.16 16.38 -79.92
C LEU A 44 -112.45 16.77 -78.60
N PRO A 45 -112.58 18.00 -78.05
CA PRO A 45 -112.03 18.34 -76.73
C PRO A 45 -112.59 17.48 -75.60
N TRP A 46 -113.89 17.12 -75.67
CA TRP A 46 -114.53 16.26 -74.67
C TRP A 46 -113.91 14.86 -74.67
N LEU A 47 -113.72 14.25 -75.84
CA LEU A 47 -113.05 12.94 -75.95
C LEU A 47 -111.60 12.99 -75.47
N LYS A 48 -110.88 14.10 -75.75
CA LYS A 48 -109.51 14.29 -75.23
C LYS A 48 -109.50 14.43 -73.70
N TYR A 49 -110.47 15.15 -73.14
CA TYR A 49 -110.65 15.28 -71.70
C TYR A 49 -110.96 13.93 -71.06
N ASP A 50 -111.90 13.17 -71.62
CA ASP A 50 -112.27 11.85 -71.11
C ASP A 50 -111.08 10.88 -71.13
N ALA A 51 -110.34 10.82 -72.23
CA ALA A 51 -109.12 10.00 -72.33
C ALA A 51 -108.04 10.43 -71.31
N LYS A 52 -107.87 11.74 -71.11
CA LYS A 52 -106.92 12.26 -70.10
C LYS A 52 -107.38 12.03 -68.67
N LYS A 53 -108.69 12.12 -68.41
CA LYS A 53 -109.31 11.84 -67.12
C LYS A 53 -109.12 10.38 -66.74
N GLU A 54 -109.31 9.45 -67.69
CA GLU A 54 -109.06 8.02 -67.46
C GLU A 54 -107.58 7.74 -67.14
N GLN A 55 -106.65 8.36 -67.89
CA GLN A 55 -105.22 8.26 -67.58
C GLN A 55 -104.88 8.82 -66.19
N PHE A 56 -105.44 9.97 -65.84
CA PHE A 56 -105.24 10.59 -64.53
C PHE A 56 -105.79 9.71 -63.39
N GLN A 57 -106.97 9.11 -63.58
CA GLN A 57 -107.56 8.19 -62.60
C GLN A 57 -106.67 6.96 -62.39
N LYS A 58 -106.16 6.36 -63.48
CA LYS A 58 -105.22 5.22 -63.40
C LYS A 58 -103.96 5.59 -62.62
N VAL A 59 -103.32 6.71 -62.97
CA VAL A 59 -102.11 7.18 -62.27
C VAL A 59 -102.41 7.50 -60.80
N GLN A 60 -103.57 8.08 -60.49
CA GLN A 60 -103.98 8.37 -59.11
C GLN A 60 -104.24 7.09 -58.29
N GLU A 61 -104.81 6.05 -58.90
CA GLU A 61 -104.98 4.74 -58.27
C GLU A 61 -103.64 4.06 -58.01
N GLU A 62 -102.72 4.10 -58.98
CA GLU A 62 -101.35 3.61 -58.82
C GLU A 62 -100.61 4.36 -57.71
N GLU A 63 -100.69 5.70 -57.67
CA GLU A 63 -100.12 6.52 -56.60
C GLU A 63 -100.64 6.11 -55.23
N LYS A 64 -101.95 5.88 -55.09
CA LYS A 64 -102.55 5.39 -53.83
C LYS A 64 -102.01 4.03 -53.44
N ILE A 65 -101.83 3.10 -54.39
CA ILE A 65 -101.27 1.77 -54.12
C ILE A 65 -99.81 1.87 -53.67
N PHE A 66 -99.00 2.67 -54.37
CA PHE A 66 -97.58 2.87 -54.02
C PHE A 66 -97.44 3.56 -52.66
N LYS A 67 -98.29 4.54 -52.35
CA LYS A 67 -98.31 5.19 -51.04
C LYS A 67 -98.61 4.20 -49.92
N LYS A 68 -99.61 3.34 -50.09
CA LYS A 68 -99.90 2.27 -49.11
C LYS A 68 -98.71 1.32 -48.93
N LYS A 69 -98.08 0.88 -50.03
CA LYS A 69 -96.88 0.02 -49.97
C LYS A 69 -95.71 0.71 -49.25
N MET A 70 -95.52 2.02 -49.45
CA MET A 70 -94.50 2.80 -48.76
C MET A 70 -94.79 2.91 -47.27
N ASP A 71 -96.05 3.19 -46.90
CA ASP A 71 -96.48 3.27 -45.49
C ASP A 71 -96.32 1.91 -44.79
N ASP A 72 -96.69 0.81 -45.44
CA ASP A 72 -96.52 -0.55 -44.91
C ASP A 72 -95.03 -0.91 -44.75
N ALA A 73 -94.20 -0.58 -45.75
CA ALA A 73 -92.75 -0.78 -45.65
C ALA A 73 -92.12 0.07 -44.52
N ALA A 74 -92.59 1.30 -44.33
CA ALA A 74 -92.14 2.17 -43.26
C ALA A 74 -92.50 1.61 -41.87
N LYS A 75 -93.71 1.06 -41.71
CA LYS A 75 -94.12 0.37 -40.47
C LYS A 75 -93.25 -0.84 -40.19
N ILE A 76 -93.06 -1.73 -41.17
CA ILE A 76 -92.20 -2.91 -41.02
C ILE A 76 -90.77 -2.51 -40.64
N TRP A 77 -90.23 -1.45 -41.26
CA TRP A 77 -88.91 -0.94 -40.93
C TRP A 77 -88.82 -0.37 -39.51
N GLN A 78 -89.82 0.38 -39.06
CA GLN A 78 -89.87 0.90 -37.69
C GLN A 78 -89.98 -0.23 -36.66
N ASP A 79 -90.85 -1.21 -36.92
CA ASP A 79 -91.04 -2.39 -36.06
C ASP A 79 -89.75 -3.23 -35.96
N ALA A 80 -89.01 -3.37 -37.07
CA ALA A 80 -87.72 -4.08 -37.08
C ALA A 80 -86.58 -3.25 -36.44
N LYS A 81 -86.64 -1.93 -36.48
CA LYS A 81 -85.61 -1.04 -35.92
C LYS A 81 -85.62 -1.02 -34.39
N ALA A 82 -86.81 -1.01 -33.78
CA ALA A 82 -86.95 -1.00 -32.32
C ALA A 82 -86.18 -2.11 -31.59
N PRO A 83 -86.28 -3.41 -31.96
CA PRO A 83 -85.53 -4.48 -31.31
C PRO A 83 -84.02 -4.38 -31.57
N ILE A 84 -83.59 -3.91 -32.75
CA ILE A 84 -82.17 -3.71 -33.07
C ILE A 84 -81.55 -2.64 -32.17
N GLU A 85 -82.27 -1.53 -31.93
CA GLU A 85 -81.80 -0.49 -31.01
C GLU A 85 -81.75 -0.98 -29.56
N GLY A 86 -82.72 -1.80 -29.14
CA GLY A 86 -82.72 -2.47 -27.84
C GLY A 86 -81.47 -3.35 -27.66
N LEU A 87 -81.22 -4.25 -28.61
CA LEU A 87 -80.05 -5.13 -28.61
C LEU A 87 -78.73 -4.33 -28.65
N LYS A 88 -78.70 -3.20 -29.36
CA LYS A 88 -77.51 -2.33 -29.40
C LYS A 88 -77.22 -1.72 -28.04
N LYS A 89 -78.24 -1.22 -27.32
CA LYS A 89 -78.10 -0.70 -25.95
C LYS A 89 -77.65 -1.80 -24.98
N GLU A 90 -78.23 -2.99 -25.09
CA GLU A 90 -77.83 -4.14 -24.28
C GLU A 90 -76.38 -4.53 -24.54
N LYS A 91 -75.97 -4.65 -25.81
CA LYS A 91 -74.57 -4.91 -26.21
C LYS A 91 -73.61 -3.88 -25.61
N THR A 92 -73.95 -2.58 -25.64
CA THR A 92 -73.09 -1.54 -25.05
C THR A 92 -72.98 -1.69 -23.54
N THR A 93 -74.07 -2.05 -22.87
CA THR A 93 -74.11 -2.27 -21.42
C THR A 93 -73.27 -3.48 -21.04
N ILE A 94 -73.46 -4.62 -21.72
CA ILE A 94 -72.68 -5.85 -21.54
C ILE A 94 -71.19 -5.57 -21.79
N THR A 95 -70.84 -4.87 -22.87
CA THR A 95 -69.44 -4.53 -23.19
C THR A 95 -68.81 -3.68 -22.08
N SER A 96 -69.56 -2.73 -21.52
CA SER A 96 -69.08 -1.90 -20.41
C SER A 96 -68.88 -2.71 -19.12
N SER A 97 -69.81 -3.62 -18.80
CA SER A 97 -69.72 -4.52 -17.66
C SER A 97 -68.55 -5.50 -17.82
N MET A 98 -68.36 -6.06 -19.02
CA MET A 98 -67.25 -6.95 -19.34
C MET A 98 -65.91 -6.25 -19.16
N LYS A 99 -65.76 -5.01 -19.64
CA LYS A 99 -64.54 -4.21 -19.41
C LYS A 99 -64.27 -3.98 -17.91
N LYS A 100 -65.31 -3.68 -17.12
CA LYS A 100 -65.17 -3.52 -15.65
C LYS A 100 -64.69 -4.82 -15.00
N ILE A 101 -65.31 -5.95 -15.35
CA ILE A 101 -64.94 -7.28 -14.84
C ILE A 101 -63.50 -7.62 -15.24
N THR A 102 -63.11 -7.42 -16.50
CA THR A 102 -61.74 -7.65 -16.97
C THR A 102 -60.73 -6.80 -16.20
N ASN A 103 -61.03 -5.52 -15.96
CA ASN A 103 -60.15 -4.65 -15.17
C ASN A 103 -60.03 -5.14 -13.72
N GLN A 104 -61.12 -5.59 -13.10
CA GLN A 104 -61.09 -6.18 -11.75
C GLN A 104 -60.28 -7.48 -11.71
N ILE A 105 -60.44 -8.35 -12.70
CA ILE A 105 -59.66 -9.59 -12.84
C ILE A 105 -58.17 -9.26 -12.96
N ASN A 106 -57.79 -8.29 -13.79
CA ASN A 106 -56.40 -7.88 -13.95
C ASN A 106 -55.83 -7.30 -12.65
N GLN A 107 -56.59 -6.43 -11.96
CA GLN A 107 -56.17 -5.88 -10.67
C GLN A 107 -55.97 -6.98 -9.61
N ASN A 108 -56.91 -7.93 -9.52
CA ASN A 108 -56.79 -9.05 -8.59
C ASN A 108 -55.61 -9.97 -8.95
N THR A 109 -55.40 -10.21 -10.25
CA THR A 109 -54.26 -11.00 -10.74
C THR A 109 -52.92 -10.35 -10.37
N ASN A 110 -52.80 -9.03 -10.49
CA ASN A 110 -51.61 -8.29 -10.08
C ASN A 110 -51.40 -8.36 -8.56
N LYS A 111 -52.44 -8.11 -7.76
CA LYS A 111 -52.36 -8.23 -6.29
C LYS A 111 -51.96 -9.64 -5.86
N ARG A 112 -52.49 -10.67 -6.51
CA ARG A 112 -52.10 -12.06 -6.25
C ARG A 112 -50.63 -12.31 -6.55
N ARG A 113 -50.11 -11.76 -7.65
CA ARG A 113 -48.68 -11.86 -8.00
C ARG A 113 -47.81 -11.20 -6.93
N GLU A 114 -48.14 -9.97 -6.52
CA GLU A 114 -47.42 -9.25 -5.46
C GLU A 114 -47.37 -10.07 -4.16
N VAL A 115 -48.51 -10.62 -3.72
CA VAL A 115 -48.57 -11.46 -2.52
C VAL A 115 -47.74 -12.73 -2.67
N THR A 116 -47.75 -13.38 -3.84
CA THR A 116 -46.92 -14.56 -4.09
C THR A 116 -45.43 -14.24 -4.11
N ASP A 117 -45.03 -13.10 -4.68
CA ASP A 117 -43.63 -12.66 -4.69
C ASP A 117 -43.15 -12.33 -3.27
N ASP A 118 -43.98 -11.67 -2.46
CA ASP A 118 -43.72 -11.41 -1.04
C ASP A 118 -43.62 -12.72 -0.24
N GLU A 119 -44.48 -13.70 -0.49
CA GLU A 119 -44.43 -15.03 0.13
C GLU A 119 -43.12 -15.77 -0.21
N ILE A 120 -42.68 -15.71 -1.47
CA ILE A 120 -41.40 -16.27 -1.90
C ILE A 120 -40.23 -15.56 -1.21
N GLN A 121 -40.26 -14.23 -1.10
CA GLN A 121 -39.21 -13.48 -0.42
C GLN A 121 -39.17 -13.79 1.09
N LEU A 122 -40.32 -13.84 1.74
CA LEU A 122 -40.43 -14.16 3.16
C LEU A 122 -40.00 -15.60 3.46
N SER A 123 -40.38 -16.56 2.62
CA SER A 123 -39.95 -17.96 2.78
C SER A 123 -38.44 -18.13 2.58
N ALA A 124 -37.83 -17.40 1.63
CA ALA A 124 -36.38 -17.37 1.47
C ALA A 124 -35.68 -16.80 2.71
N ARG A 125 -36.16 -15.66 3.24
CA ARG A 125 -35.63 -15.06 4.48
C ARG A 125 -35.78 -16.01 5.66
N LEU A 126 -36.94 -16.64 5.81
CA LEU A 126 -37.21 -17.61 6.88
C LEU A 126 -36.22 -18.77 6.81
N LYS A 127 -35.97 -19.31 5.62
CA LYS A 127 -34.96 -20.36 5.43
C LYS A 127 -33.57 -19.91 5.86
N THR A 128 -33.11 -18.73 5.43
CA THR A 128 -31.82 -18.19 5.86
C THR A 128 -31.75 -18.03 7.39
N THR A 129 -32.79 -17.49 8.02
CA THR A 129 -32.79 -17.35 9.49
C THR A 129 -32.81 -18.69 10.22
N LEU A 130 -33.44 -19.73 9.66
CA LEU A 130 -33.41 -21.08 10.21
C LEU A 130 -32.01 -21.68 10.11
N ASP A 131 -31.36 -21.54 8.95
CA ASP A 131 -29.98 -21.99 8.73
C ASP A 131 -29.01 -21.29 9.71
N ASP A 132 -29.18 -19.99 9.94
CA ASP A 132 -28.40 -19.22 10.93
C ASP A 132 -28.63 -19.71 12.37
N ILE A 133 -29.89 -19.98 12.74
CA ILE A 133 -30.24 -20.54 14.06
C ILE A 133 -29.60 -21.92 14.24
N GLU A 134 -29.64 -22.78 13.22
CA GLU A 134 -28.97 -24.08 13.27
C GLU A 134 -27.46 -23.94 13.45
N HIS A 135 -26.83 -23.01 12.72
CA HIS A 135 -25.41 -22.74 12.86
C HIS A 135 -25.06 -22.27 14.28
N LEU A 136 -25.84 -21.34 14.84
CA LEU A 136 -25.66 -20.88 16.23
C LEU A 136 -25.85 -22.00 17.25
N LYS A 137 -26.85 -22.87 17.07
CA LYS A 137 -27.05 -24.04 17.95
C LYS A 137 -25.87 -25.00 17.91
N ARG A 138 -25.29 -25.25 16.73
CA ARG A 138 -24.07 -26.08 16.60
C ARG A 138 -22.89 -25.42 17.31
N HIS A 139 -22.73 -24.11 17.15
CA HIS A 139 -21.68 -23.35 17.83
C HIS A 139 -21.84 -23.38 19.36
N GLU A 140 -23.05 -23.18 19.87
CA GLU A 140 -23.36 -23.27 21.30
C GLU A 140 -23.04 -24.66 21.85
N LYS A 141 -23.45 -25.73 21.16
CA LYS A 141 -23.11 -27.11 21.56
C LYS A 141 -21.60 -27.33 21.64
N ASN A 142 -20.84 -26.79 20.68
CA ASN A 142 -19.38 -26.87 20.70
C ASN A 142 -18.78 -26.11 21.89
N LEU A 143 -19.30 -24.92 22.22
CA LEU A 143 -18.88 -24.17 23.40
C LEU A 143 -19.21 -24.92 24.70
N GLN A 144 -20.40 -25.48 24.83
CA GLN A 144 -20.78 -26.29 25.99
C GLN A 144 -19.86 -27.49 26.17
N GLN A 145 -19.47 -28.19 25.08
CA GLN A 145 -18.49 -29.27 25.14
C GLN A 145 -17.12 -28.78 25.62
N LYS A 146 -16.63 -27.63 25.12
CA LYS A 146 -15.37 -27.04 25.58
C LYS A 146 -15.43 -26.69 27.07
N ILE A 147 -16.55 -26.12 27.51
CA ILE A 147 -16.78 -25.78 28.93
C ILE A 147 -16.79 -27.04 29.79
N SER A 148 -17.46 -28.12 29.37
CA SER A 148 -17.45 -29.40 30.11
C SER A 148 -16.03 -29.94 30.26
N LYS A 149 -15.27 -29.99 29.16
CA LYS A 149 -13.86 -30.45 29.19
C LYS A 149 -12.98 -29.58 30.10
N ALA A 150 -13.17 -28.27 30.06
CA ALA A 150 -12.44 -27.35 30.93
C ALA A 150 -12.80 -27.56 32.41
N LYS A 151 -14.08 -27.79 32.73
CA LYS A 151 -14.53 -28.11 34.08
C LYS A 151 -13.97 -29.44 34.57
N GLU A 152 -13.95 -30.47 33.71
CA GLU A 152 -13.35 -31.77 34.02
C GLU A 152 -11.84 -31.65 34.28
N GLY A 153 -11.13 -30.89 33.44
CA GLY A 153 -9.70 -30.61 33.63
C GLY A 153 -9.40 -29.82 34.92
N LEU A 154 -10.25 -28.86 35.25
CA LEU A 154 -10.15 -28.11 36.51
C LEU A 154 -10.38 -29.01 37.72
N ALA A 155 -11.43 -29.84 37.70
CA ALA A 155 -11.69 -30.79 38.77
C ALA A 155 -10.58 -31.85 38.91
N ALA A 156 -9.95 -32.27 37.81
CA ALA A 156 -8.79 -33.15 37.83
C ALA A 156 -7.58 -32.47 38.50
N ALA A 157 -7.27 -31.23 38.11
CA ALA A 157 -6.18 -30.45 38.71
C ALA A 157 -6.43 -30.14 40.20
N GLU A 158 -7.67 -29.86 40.60
CA GLU A 158 -8.04 -29.67 42.01
C GLU A 158 -7.86 -30.96 42.82
N ARG A 159 -8.20 -32.12 42.24
CA ARG A 159 -7.97 -33.42 42.88
C ARG A 159 -6.48 -33.72 42.99
N GLU A 160 -5.71 -33.51 41.93
CA GLU A 160 -4.24 -33.63 41.98
C GLU A 160 -3.67 -32.73 43.07
N PHE A 161 -4.16 -31.49 43.19
CA PHE A 161 -3.72 -30.57 44.25
C PHE A 161 -4.08 -31.05 45.66
N GLN A 162 -5.23 -31.68 45.85
CA GLN A 162 -5.64 -32.27 47.14
C GLN A 162 -4.85 -33.55 47.47
N ASP A 163 -4.55 -34.38 46.46
CA ASP A 163 -3.80 -35.63 46.60
C ASP A 163 -2.29 -35.38 46.80
N LEU A 164 -1.79 -34.20 46.43
CA LEU A 164 -0.46 -33.76 46.81
C LEU A 164 -0.40 -33.65 48.34
N GLN A 165 0.45 -34.48 48.95
CA GLN A 165 0.77 -34.31 50.37
C GLN A 165 1.30 -32.90 50.61
N PRO A 166 1.03 -32.30 51.79
CA PRO A 166 1.63 -31.03 52.18
C PRO A 166 3.13 -31.13 51.92
N TYR A 167 3.62 -30.35 50.96
CA TYR A 167 5.04 -30.29 50.66
C TYR A 167 5.71 -29.72 51.91
N GLU A 168 6.24 -30.60 52.75
CA GLU A 168 7.19 -30.23 53.78
C GLU A 168 8.51 -29.99 53.05
N PRO A 169 8.97 -28.73 52.93
CA PRO A 169 10.30 -28.49 52.44
C PRO A 169 11.24 -29.25 53.39
N PRO A 170 12.24 -30.00 52.88
CA PRO A 170 13.26 -30.61 53.71
C PRO A 170 14.06 -29.51 54.42
N ARG A 171 13.50 -28.93 55.48
CA ARG A 171 14.07 -27.78 56.20
C ARG A 171 15.41 -28.18 56.78
N ASP A 172 15.54 -29.43 57.23
CA ASP A 172 16.77 -29.96 57.77
C ASP A 172 17.84 -30.15 56.70
N GLU A 173 17.49 -30.68 55.52
CA GLU A 173 18.44 -30.80 54.41
C GLU A 173 18.82 -29.43 53.83
N MET A 174 17.86 -28.50 53.71
CA MET A 174 18.12 -27.12 53.28
C MET A 174 18.98 -26.36 54.28
N THR A 175 18.76 -26.52 55.58
CA THR A 175 19.59 -25.87 56.61
C THR A 175 20.99 -26.50 56.68
N GLN A 176 21.11 -27.83 56.54
CA GLN A 176 22.40 -28.51 56.39
C GLN A 176 23.15 -28.02 55.14
N LEU A 177 22.50 -27.99 53.98
CA LEU A 177 23.09 -27.46 52.74
C LEU A 177 23.48 -25.99 52.88
N THR A 178 22.65 -25.17 53.56
CA THR A 178 22.97 -23.76 53.82
C THR A 178 24.19 -23.62 54.72
N ASN A 179 24.30 -24.44 55.76
CA ASN A 179 25.46 -24.46 56.65
C ASN A 179 26.71 -24.97 55.92
N ASP A 180 26.59 -26.00 55.09
CA ASP A 180 27.67 -26.54 54.27
C ASP A 180 28.18 -25.53 53.24
N ILE A 181 27.27 -24.80 52.59
CA ILE A 181 27.61 -23.68 51.71
C ILE A 181 28.34 -22.60 52.52
N GLY A 182 27.85 -22.26 53.71
CA GLY A 182 28.49 -21.32 54.63
C GLY A 182 29.92 -21.73 54.99
N HIS A 183 30.13 -22.98 55.41
CA HIS A 183 31.44 -23.54 55.74
C HIS A 183 32.39 -23.53 54.54
N LYS A 184 31.90 -23.90 53.35
CA LYS A 184 32.70 -23.84 52.11
C LYS A 184 33.08 -22.41 51.74
N ILE A 185 32.18 -21.44 51.90
CA ILE A 185 32.47 -20.01 51.66
C ILE A 185 33.55 -19.51 52.64
N CYS A 186 33.45 -19.85 53.92
CA CYS A 186 34.49 -19.51 54.91
C CYS A 186 35.84 -20.11 54.51
N GLY A 187 35.89 -21.40 54.17
CA GLY A 187 37.11 -22.05 53.71
C GLY A 187 37.71 -21.43 52.43
N ILE A 188 36.86 -21.03 51.47
CA ILE A 188 37.29 -20.31 50.26
C ILE A 188 37.91 -18.95 50.63
N ASN A 189 37.34 -18.22 51.59
CA ASN A 189 37.85 -16.93 52.01
C ASN A 189 39.20 -17.05 52.74
N ASP A 190 39.36 -18.05 53.61
CA ASP A 190 40.64 -18.34 54.27
C ASP A 190 41.73 -18.70 53.25
N LEU A 191 41.39 -19.53 52.25
CA LEU A 191 42.31 -19.86 51.15
C LEU A 191 42.67 -18.64 50.31
N LYS A 192 41.71 -17.75 50.02
CA LYS A 192 41.99 -16.47 49.32
C LYS A 192 42.93 -15.59 50.14
N GLN A 193 42.75 -15.52 51.45
CA GLN A 193 43.61 -14.72 52.32
C GLN A 193 45.03 -15.28 52.35
N ARG A 194 45.18 -16.60 52.54
CA ARG A 194 46.49 -17.27 52.46
C ARG A 194 47.15 -17.10 51.10
N ARG A 195 46.37 -17.12 50.02
CA ARG A 195 46.88 -16.85 48.66
C ARG A 195 47.41 -15.42 48.55
N LYS A 196 46.66 -14.42 49.01
CA LYS A 196 47.11 -13.01 49.01
C LYS A 196 48.40 -12.82 49.82
N GLU A 197 48.49 -13.45 50.99
CA GLU A 197 49.69 -13.38 51.81
C GLU A 197 50.90 -14.00 51.11
N LYS A 198 50.72 -15.16 50.46
CA LYS A 198 51.76 -15.81 49.67
C LYS A 198 52.14 -15.03 48.41
N GLU A 199 51.17 -14.43 47.72
CA GLU A 199 51.41 -13.54 46.57
C GLU A 199 52.22 -12.33 47.01
N TRP A 200 51.89 -11.72 48.14
CA TRP A 200 52.66 -10.60 48.70
C TRP A 200 54.10 -11.00 49.03
N GLN A 201 54.30 -12.15 49.71
CA GLN A 201 55.64 -12.69 49.98
C GLN A 201 56.43 -12.89 48.69
N LEU A 202 55.80 -13.49 47.67
CA LEU A 202 56.42 -13.77 46.39
C LEU A 202 56.78 -12.49 45.62
N SER A 203 55.94 -11.46 45.69
CA SER A 203 56.23 -10.14 45.12
C SER A 203 57.43 -9.47 45.81
N GLN A 204 57.52 -9.56 47.14
CA GLN A 204 58.68 -9.04 47.89
C GLN A 204 59.97 -9.75 47.48
N GLU A 205 59.95 -11.08 47.42
CA GLU A 205 61.11 -11.87 47.01
C GLU A 205 61.52 -11.58 45.56
N ARG A 206 60.56 -11.40 44.64
CA ARG A 206 60.85 -11.00 43.24
C ARG A 206 61.53 -9.65 43.16
N GLU A 207 61.07 -8.67 43.93
CA GLU A 207 61.66 -7.34 43.96
C GLU A 207 63.08 -7.39 44.54
N ASN A 208 63.29 -8.18 45.60
CA ASN A 208 64.62 -8.41 46.17
C ASN A 208 65.56 -9.08 45.17
N LEU A 209 65.09 -10.11 44.46
CA LEU A 209 65.86 -10.80 43.42
C LEU A 209 66.24 -9.83 42.28
N ARG A 210 65.31 -8.97 41.86
CA ARG A 210 65.57 -7.97 40.82
C ARG A 210 66.67 -6.99 41.25
N LYS A 211 66.58 -6.45 42.47
CA LYS A 211 67.62 -5.57 43.03
C LYS A 211 68.98 -6.25 43.10
N CYS A 212 69.04 -7.52 43.49
CA CYS A 212 70.28 -8.30 43.51
C CYS A 212 70.84 -8.52 42.10
N SER A 213 69.99 -8.85 41.14
CA SER A 213 70.36 -9.04 39.73
C SER A 213 70.91 -7.76 39.10
N ASP A 214 70.23 -6.63 39.32
CA ASP A 214 70.67 -5.32 38.82
C ASP A 214 72.03 -4.92 39.41
N ARG A 215 72.25 -5.19 40.71
CA ARG A 215 73.55 -4.97 41.36
C ARG A 215 74.65 -5.85 40.76
N LEU A 216 74.35 -7.10 40.42
CA LEU A 216 75.32 -8.02 39.81
C LEU A 216 75.67 -7.56 38.38
N MET A 217 74.69 -7.16 37.58
CA MET A 217 74.93 -6.59 36.24
C MET A 217 75.80 -5.32 36.29
N GLN A 218 75.58 -4.44 37.27
CA GLN A 218 76.44 -3.27 37.46
C GLN A 218 77.89 -3.69 37.74
N MET A 219 78.11 -4.70 38.60
CA MET A 219 79.45 -5.21 38.89
C MET A 219 80.14 -5.86 37.68
N GLU A 220 79.40 -6.50 36.79
CA GLU A 220 79.97 -7.19 35.62
C GLU A 220 80.38 -6.28 34.45
N SER A 221 80.06 -4.99 34.51
CA SER A 221 80.39 -4.05 33.43
C SER A 221 81.91 -4.00 33.15
N LYS A 222 82.29 -3.92 31.87
CA LYS A 222 83.69 -3.90 31.41
C LYS A 222 84.52 -2.82 32.11
N ASN A 223 83.92 -1.65 32.34
CA ASN A 223 84.57 -0.52 33.02
C ASN A 223 84.85 -0.85 34.50
N ASN A 224 83.94 -1.52 35.20
CA ASN A 224 84.18 -1.95 36.59
C ASN A 224 85.26 -3.04 36.69
N LYS A 225 85.40 -3.92 35.69
CA LYS A 225 86.50 -4.90 35.62
C LYS A 225 87.87 -4.21 35.44
N LEU A 226 87.96 -3.20 34.57
CA LEU A 226 89.19 -2.43 34.35
C LEU A 226 89.56 -1.56 35.57
N LEU A 227 88.56 -0.96 36.22
CA LEU A 227 88.72 -0.21 37.46
C LEU A 227 89.18 -1.11 38.63
N GLN A 228 88.61 -2.32 38.76
CA GLN A 228 89.12 -3.31 39.72
C GLN A 228 90.56 -3.77 39.41
N ALA A 229 90.94 -3.90 38.13
CA ALA A 229 92.31 -4.24 37.74
C ALA A 229 93.30 -3.12 38.15
N LEU A 230 92.93 -1.85 37.94
CA LEU A 230 93.71 -0.68 38.39
C LEU A 230 93.82 -0.61 39.91
N GLN A 231 92.76 -0.97 40.63
CA GLN A 231 92.77 -1.04 42.09
C GLN A 231 93.79 -2.08 42.57
N ARG A 232 93.79 -3.28 41.98
CA ARG A 232 94.76 -4.36 42.29
C ARG A 232 96.19 -3.99 41.92
N ALA A 233 96.40 -3.17 40.88
CA ALA A 233 97.73 -2.73 40.47
C ALA A 233 98.39 -1.75 41.46
N GLY A 234 97.66 -1.26 42.47
CA GLY A 234 98.19 -0.41 43.54
C GLY A 234 97.60 1.01 43.58
N ALA A 235 96.43 1.23 42.98
CA ALA A 235 95.69 2.49 43.08
C ALA A 235 94.40 2.26 43.89
N GLU A 236 94.53 2.11 45.21
CA GLU A 236 93.45 1.61 46.08
C GLU A 236 92.13 2.42 45.99
N ARG A 237 92.23 3.73 45.72
CA ARG A 237 91.09 4.67 45.70
C ARG A 237 90.71 5.16 44.29
N ILE A 238 91.18 4.51 43.23
CA ILE A 238 90.91 4.94 41.85
C ILE A 238 89.42 4.86 41.46
N ASN A 239 88.67 3.91 42.05
CA ASN A 239 87.24 3.75 41.82
C ASN A 239 86.44 4.94 42.37
N GLU A 240 86.83 5.43 43.54
CA GLU A 240 86.22 6.61 44.17
C GLU A 240 86.55 7.87 43.37
N ALA A 241 87.81 8.03 42.95
CA ALA A 241 88.25 9.12 42.08
C ALA A 241 87.48 9.13 40.75
N TYR A 242 87.37 7.99 40.07
CA TYR A 242 86.62 7.88 38.81
C TYR A 242 85.13 8.17 39.01
N SER A 243 84.50 7.62 40.05
CA SER A 243 83.09 7.88 40.36
C SER A 243 82.84 9.35 40.65
N TRP A 244 83.75 10.01 41.37
CA TRP A 244 83.65 11.44 41.64
C TRP A 244 83.77 12.28 40.36
N VAL A 245 84.72 11.97 39.47
CA VAL A 245 84.84 12.66 38.17
C VAL A 245 83.58 12.46 37.33
N GLN A 246 83.02 11.25 37.29
CA GLN A 246 81.79 10.96 36.56
C GLN A 246 80.57 11.70 37.12
N ASN A 247 80.44 11.78 38.45
CA ASN A 247 79.34 12.48 39.11
C ASN A 247 79.45 14.01 38.99
N ASN A 248 80.67 14.54 38.88
CA ASN A 248 80.93 15.98 38.84
C ASN A 248 81.33 16.49 37.44
N LYS A 249 80.98 15.76 36.36
CA LYS A 249 81.25 16.19 34.97
C LYS A 249 80.78 17.61 34.67
N ASN A 250 79.65 18.01 35.26
CA ASN A 250 79.04 19.32 35.08
C ASN A 250 79.84 20.48 35.70
N MET A 251 80.83 20.20 36.55
CA MET A 251 81.67 21.21 37.19
C MET A 251 82.89 21.60 36.35
N PHE A 252 83.27 20.77 35.37
CA PHE A 252 84.41 21.02 34.49
C PHE A 252 83.97 21.81 33.27
N ARG A 253 84.83 22.73 32.82
CA ARG A 253 84.56 23.53 31.61
C ARG A 253 84.84 22.75 30.33
N GLY A 254 85.74 21.77 30.38
CA GLY A 254 86.06 20.87 29.28
C GLY A 254 85.97 19.40 29.68
N GLU A 255 86.09 18.50 28.70
CA GLU A 255 86.06 17.06 28.98
C GLU A 255 87.33 16.61 29.72
N VAL A 256 87.12 15.81 30.77
CA VAL A 256 88.19 15.15 31.52
C VAL A 256 88.21 13.69 31.08
N TYR A 257 89.33 13.28 30.47
CA TYR A 257 89.54 11.91 30.05
C TYR A 257 90.24 11.11 31.14
N GLY A 258 89.78 9.89 31.37
CA GLY A 258 90.53 8.89 32.11
C GLY A 258 89.80 8.16 33.23
N PRO A 259 90.50 7.26 33.95
CA PRO A 259 91.93 6.93 33.83
C PRO A 259 92.35 6.52 32.42
N VAL A 260 93.57 6.84 31.99
CA VAL A 260 94.04 6.57 30.61
C VAL A 260 93.80 5.13 30.17
N LEU A 261 93.90 4.15 31.08
CA LEU A 261 93.60 2.74 30.79
C LEU A 261 92.15 2.49 30.30
N LEU A 262 91.17 3.27 30.74
CA LEU A 262 89.78 3.12 30.29
C LEU A 262 89.57 3.67 28.86
N GLU A 263 90.35 4.68 28.47
CA GLU A 263 90.20 5.38 27.18
C GLU A 263 91.08 4.75 26.08
N VAL A 264 92.15 4.05 26.45
CA VAL A 264 93.07 3.42 25.49
C VAL A 264 92.61 1.99 25.18
N ASN A 265 92.20 1.75 23.93
CA ASN A 265 91.88 0.41 23.42
C ASN A 265 92.85 0.02 22.29
N VAL A 266 93.72 -0.95 22.54
CA VAL A 266 94.71 -1.44 21.56
C VAL A 266 94.19 -2.73 20.91
N GLN A 267 94.11 -2.77 19.58
CA GLN A 267 93.53 -3.91 18.85
C GLN A 267 94.42 -5.16 18.84
N SER A 268 95.75 -5.02 18.92
CA SER A 268 96.70 -6.13 18.91
C SER A 268 97.44 -6.27 20.24
N LYS A 269 97.47 -7.50 20.77
CA LYS A 269 98.10 -7.83 22.05
C LYS A 269 99.62 -7.65 22.03
N THR A 270 100.27 -7.86 20.89
CA THR A 270 101.73 -7.67 20.78
C THR A 270 102.09 -6.19 20.91
N HIS A 271 101.34 -5.30 20.25
CA HIS A 271 101.52 -3.84 20.37
C HIS A 271 101.16 -3.32 21.77
N ALA A 272 100.16 -3.92 22.42
CA ALA A 272 99.82 -3.57 23.80
C ALA A 272 100.98 -3.83 24.77
N GLY A 273 101.68 -4.96 24.63
CA GLY A 273 102.85 -5.28 25.46
C GLY A 273 104.02 -4.32 25.25
N TYR A 274 104.24 -3.83 24.03
CA TYR A 274 105.24 -2.79 23.78
C TYR A 274 104.85 -1.43 24.39
N LEU A 275 103.57 -1.06 24.31
CA LEU A 275 103.04 0.15 24.94
C LEU A 275 103.16 0.09 26.47
N GLU A 276 102.80 -1.03 27.07
CA GLU A 276 102.88 -1.23 28.52
C GLU A 276 104.32 -1.16 29.03
N SER A 277 105.29 -1.66 28.26
CA SER A 277 106.71 -1.64 28.67
C SER A 277 107.36 -0.25 28.56
N HIS A 278 106.93 0.59 27.62
CA HIS A 278 107.52 1.91 27.40
C HIS A 278 106.81 3.03 28.17
N VAL A 279 105.52 2.85 28.49
CA VAL A 279 104.72 3.85 29.19
C VAL A 279 104.75 3.59 30.71
N PRO A 280 105.29 4.50 31.53
CA PRO A 280 105.34 4.31 32.98
C PRO A 280 103.95 4.08 33.62
N ASN A 281 103.89 3.22 34.65
CA ASN A 281 102.67 2.80 35.33
C ASN A 281 101.79 3.96 35.86
N TYR A 282 102.40 5.10 36.22
CA TYR A 282 101.65 6.26 36.70
C TYR A 282 100.75 6.90 35.62
N ILE A 283 101.12 6.78 34.34
CA ILE A 283 100.38 7.35 33.21
C ILE A 283 99.03 6.64 33.06
N TRP A 284 99.00 5.31 33.17
CA TRP A 284 97.78 4.52 33.02
C TRP A 284 96.69 4.83 34.05
N ARG A 285 97.09 5.32 35.23
CA ARG A 285 96.21 5.73 36.34
C ARG A 285 95.82 7.20 36.28
N SER A 286 96.46 7.96 35.40
CA SER A 286 96.31 9.39 35.38
C SER A 286 95.02 9.83 34.69
N PHE A 287 94.55 11.01 35.06
CA PHE A 287 93.51 11.72 34.34
C PHE A 287 94.14 12.81 33.46
N ILE A 288 93.50 13.07 32.33
CA ILE A 288 93.92 14.07 31.35
C ILE A 288 92.82 15.14 31.28
N THR A 289 93.22 16.39 31.45
CA THR A 289 92.33 17.56 31.40
C THR A 289 92.74 18.47 30.24
N GLN A 290 91.76 19.04 29.53
CA GLN A 290 92.00 19.97 28.43
C GLN A 290 92.38 21.39 28.93
N ASN A 291 91.72 21.89 29.98
CA ASN A 291 91.90 23.26 30.47
C ASN A 291 92.78 23.31 31.73
N ALA A 292 93.57 24.38 31.87
CA ALA A 292 94.42 24.61 33.05
C ALA A 292 93.61 24.86 34.34
N SER A 293 92.45 25.51 34.27
CA SER A 293 91.58 25.71 35.44
C SER A 293 90.96 24.41 35.96
N ASP A 294 90.54 23.53 35.04
CA ASP A 294 89.99 22.21 35.39
C ASP A 294 91.08 21.33 35.99
N ARG A 295 92.32 21.42 35.47
CA ARG A 295 93.49 20.75 36.04
C ARG A 295 93.71 21.12 37.50
N ASP A 296 93.73 22.40 37.85
CA ASP A 296 94.03 22.84 39.22
C ASP A 296 92.93 22.40 40.20
N LEU A 297 91.68 22.36 39.74
CA LEU A 297 90.55 21.81 40.51
C LEU A 297 90.72 20.30 40.72
N LEU A 298 91.08 19.58 39.66
CA LEU A 298 91.29 18.13 39.68
C LEU A 298 92.47 17.76 40.59
N VAL A 299 93.57 18.51 40.56
CA VAL A 299 94.75 18.31 41.44
C VAL A 299 94.36 18.45 42.92
N ARG A 300 93.58 19.48 43.28
CA ARG A 300 93.15 19.70 44.68
C ARG A 300 92.34 18.53 45.22
N GLN A 301 91.41 18.01 44.42
CA GLN A 301 90.51 16.93 44.85
C GLN A 301 91.18 15.54 44.72
N LEU A 302 91.90 15.27 43.64
CA LEU A 302 92.55 13.99 43.40
C LEU A 302 93.80 13.75 44.26
N LYS A 303 94.39 14.79 44.86
CA LYS A 303 95.44 14.63 45.89
C LYS A 303 94.96 13.78 47.08
N GLN A 304 93.67 13.85 47.43
CA GLN A 304 93.09 13.03 48.51
C GLN A 304 92.98 11.54 48.15
N TYR A 305 92.93 11.24 46.84
CA TYR A 305 92.75 9.88 46.31
C TYR A 305 94.05 9.27 45.76
N GLY A 306 95.16 10.03 45.76
CA GLY A 306 96.50 9.55 45.37
C GLY A 306 96.67 9.27 43.87
N THR A 307 95.83 9.86 43.01
CA THR A 307 95.88 9.65 41.56
C THR A 307 96.66 10.75 40.84
N PRO A 308 97.65 10.41 39.99
CA PRO A 308 98.44 11.38 39.24
C PRO A 308 97.66 12.08 38.12
N ILE A 309 98.12 13.26 37.70
CA ILE A 309 97.53 14.04 36.59
C ILE A 309 98.65 14.35 35.60
N LEU A 310 98.48 13.95 34.34
CA LEU A 310 99.55 13.99 33.33
C LEU A 310 99.94 15.40 32.88
N ASN A 311 99.02 16.37 32.95
CA ASN A 311 99.22 17.73 32.41
C ASN A 311 99.66 18.76 33.48
N TYR A 312 100.26 18.29 34.60
CA TYR A 312 100.64 19.14 35.74
C TYR A 312 102.10 19.57 35.69
N THR A 313 102.33 20.82 35.27
CA THR A 313 103.65 21.49 35.33
C THR A 313 103.78 22.22 36.68
N GLY A 314 104.41 21.56 37.66
CA GLY A 314 104.71 22.17 38.97
C GLY A 314 105.71 23.31 38.84
N GLY A 315 105.50 24.40 39.58
CA GLY A 315 106.30 25.63 39.56
C GLY A 315 107.72 25.49 40.12
N ASN A 316 108.57 24.75 39.42
CA ASN A 316 110.03 24.91 39.45
C ASN A 316 110.50 24.95 38.01
N SER A 317 110.89 26.15 37.59
CA SER A 317 111.56 26.46 36.34
C SER A 317 112.87 25.67 36.24
N ILE A 318 112.82 24.49 35.62
CA ILE A 318 113.96 23.99 34.88
C ILE A 318 113.73 24.48 33.45
N MET A 319 114.46 25.53 33.08
CA MET A 319 114.65 25.93 31.69
C MET A 319 115.20 24.72 30.92
N CYS A 320 114.32 23.91 30.35
CA CYS A 320 114.67 23.15 29.17
C CYS A 320 114.48 24.11 28.01
N GLU A 321 115.59 24.46 27.38
CA GLU A 321 115.65 25.28 26.18
C GLU A 321 114.59 24.81 25.15
N PRO A 322 113.97 25.73 24.40
CA PRO A 322 113.25 25.32 23.20
C PRO A 322 114.24 24.57 22.31
N LEU A 323 113.87 23.36 21.87
CA LEU A 323 114.55 22.69 20.79
C LEU A 323 114.41 23.58 19.54
N ASN A 324 115.36 24.49 19.37
CA ASN A 324 115.67 25.14 18.11
C ASN A 324 116.11 24.03 17.16
N ILE A 325 115.17 23.52 16.38
CA ILE A 325 115.52 22.97 15.07
C ILE A 325 115.37 24.17 14.14
N THR A 326 116.47 24.89 13.93
CA THR A 326 116.59 25.89 12.86
C THR A 326 116.15 25.29 11.53
N PRO A 327 115.59 26.09 10.61
CA PRO A 327 115.58 25.76 9.20
C PRO A 327 116.94 26.17 8.59
N GLU A 328 117.72 25.20 8.14
CA GLU A 328 118.73 25.41 7.10
C GLU A 328 118.52 24.37 5.99
N VAL A 329 118.03 24.91 4.86
CA VAL A 329 117.98 24.43 3.46
C VAL A 329 117.20 23.15 3.13
#